data_AF-A0A7C6RQU7-F1
#
_entry.id   AF-A0A7C6RQU7-F1
#
_cell.length_a   1.000
_cell.length_b   1.000
_cell.length_c   1.000
_cell.angle_alpha   90.00
_cell.angle_beta   90.00
_cell.angle_gamma   90.00
#
_symmetry.space_group_name_H-M   'P 1'
#
loop_
_entity.id
_entity.type
_entity.pdbx_description
1 polymer ?
#
loop_
_entity_poly.entity_id
_entity_poly.type
_entity_poly.pdbx_seq_one_letter_code
_entity_poly.pdbx_strand_id
1 'polypeptide(L)'
;MNNKKGFTLPELMGVIVILGVLALILFPIIDKTLKESNDEVYKIQIKNIELGAMNFVSENIFNVPQKEGEILYLSLGQLKDSGHIDKNITNPKTNLLFSDETLIKVTKIKNGFNYEVTISDDMLEYEKEIADEIPTIELKGKTFEYVELNSTGDYVDLGYTSYFKNGDVNSDINVEIYDLTKEQVVSKIPLNKEEKYIIKYKWSNENSIANIAYRTVIVKDSTAPILNVPADSTIPVSAVASLNLNTGVTATDNSGKTPELKVEGSVLAVAGRYTITYTAKDSSGNETIKKRIITVQ
;
A
#
# COMPACT_ATOMS: atom_id res chain seq x y z
N MET A 1 64.03 -47.25 18.40
CA MET A 1 62.75 -47.46 17.70
C MET A 1 61.65 -47.55 18.75
N ASN A 2 60.78 -46.54 18.85
CA ASN A 2 59.68 -46.55 19.82
C ASN A 2 58.54 -47.42 19.28
N ASN A 3 58.23 -48.51 19.98
CA ASN A 3 57.02 -49.30 19.75
C ASN A 3 55.80 -48.45 20.08
N LYS A 4 55.15 -47.89 19.06
CA LYS A 4 53.81 -47.34 19.21
C LYS A 4 52.85 -48.52 19.42
N LYS A 5 52.31 -48.66 20.63
CA LYS A 5 51.24 -49.61 20.91
C LYS A 5 50.00 -49.17 20.12
N GLY A 6 49.61 -49.96 19.12
CA GLY A 6 48.33 -49.77 18.42
C GLY A 6 47.17 -50.26 19.28
N PHE A 7 45.97 -49.75 19.00
CA PHE A 7 44.74 -50.21 19.64
C PHE A 7 44.49 -51.68 19.32
N THR A 8 44.01 -52.43 20.31
CA THR A 8 43.51 -53.80 20.10
C THR A 8 42.09 -53.76 19.50
N LEU A 9 41.69 -54.82 18.81
CA LEU A 9 40.37 -54.91 18.19
C LEU A 9 39.21 -54.71 19.20
N PRO A 10 39.24 -55.28 20.43
CA PRO A 10 38.20 -55.02 21.43
C PRO A 10 38.17 -53.57 21.92
N GLU A 11 39.33 -52.90 22.05
CA GLU A 11 39.39 -51.48 22.41
C GLU A 11 38.78 -50.60 21.32
N LEU A 12 39.08 -50.90 20.04
CA LEU A 12 38.50 -50.21 18.90
C LEU A 12 36.97 -50.39 18.85
N MET A 13 36.47 -51.60 19.10
CA MET A 13 35.03 -51.87 19.15
C MET A 13 34.35 -51.13 20.30
N GLY A 14 34.96 -51.10 21.49
CA GLY A 14 34.44 -50.33 22.63
C GLY A 14 34.29 -48.85 22.31
N VAL A 15 35.28 -48.25 21.63
CA VAL A 15 35.23 -46.84 21.20
C VAL A 15 34.09 -46.61 20.19
N ILE A 16 33.93 -47.48 19.19
CA ILE A 16 32.86 -47.34 18.18
C ILE A 16 31.47 -47.45 18.81
N VAL A 17 31.26 -48.39 19.74
CA VAL A 17 29.97 -48.54 20.44
C VAL A 17 29.66 -47.31 21.27
N ILE A 18 30.65 -46.77 22.01
CA ILE A 18 30.47 -45.54 22.79
C ILE A 18 30.14 -44.35 21.88
N LEU A 19 30.84 -44.20 20.75
CA LEU A 19 30.55 -43.15 19.77
C LEU A 19 29.15 -43.30 19.15
N GLY A 20 28.69 -44.52 18.87
CA GLY A 20 27.35 -44.78 18.37
C GLY A 20 26.26 -44.40 19.37
N VAL A 21 26.42 -44.77 20.65
CA VAL A 21 25.48 -44.38 21.72
C VAL A 21 25.49 -42.87 21.94
N LEU A 22 26.67 -42.23 21.93
CA LEU A 22 26.79 -40.78 22.01
C LEU A 22 26.09 -40.09 20.83
N ALA A 23 26.29 -40.57 19.61
CA ALA A 23 25.64 -40.01 18.41
C ALA A 23 24.11 -40.12 18.51
N LEU A 24 23.56 -41.25 18.97
CA LEU A 24 22.11 -41.43 19.16
C LEU A 24 21.51 -40.43 20.16
N ILE A 25 22.26 -40.05 21.19
CA ILE A 25 21.82 -39.05 22.18
C ILE A 25 21.98 -37.63 21.64
N LEU A 26 23.11 -37.33 20.99
CA LEU A 26 23.46 -35.99 20.56
C LEU A 26 22.70 -35.54 19.31
N PHE A 27 22.49 -36.43 18.33
CA PHE A 27 21.82 -36.10 17.08
C PHE A 27 20.44 -35.42 17.27
N PRO A 28 19.49 -35.99 18.04
CA PRO A 28 18.19 -35.35 18.23
C PRO A 28 18.27 -34.02 18.99
N ILE A 29 19.26 -33.84 19.87
CA ILE A 29 19.48 -32.59 20.59
C ILE A 29 19.97 -31.52 19.62
N ILE A 30 20.98 -31.84 18.81
CA ILE A 30 21.54 -30.94 17.81
C ILE A 30 20.49 -30.55 16.77
N ASP A 31 19.74 -31.52 16.25
CA ASP A 31 18.67 -31.29 15.26
C ASP A 31 17.58 -30.35 15.82
N LYS A 32 17.14 -30.60 17.06
CA LYS A 32 16.20 -29.72 17.76
C LYS A 32 16.74 -28.31 17.92
N THR A 33 17.98 -28.16 18.40
CA THR A 33 18.60 -26.85 18.61
C THR A 33 18.80 -26.09 17.30
N LEU A 34 19.19 -26.77 16.22
CA LEU A 34 19.30 -26.17 14.89
C LEU A 34 17.95 -25.68 14.38
N LYS A 35 16.89 -26.48 14.54
CA LYS A 35 15.54 -26.09 14.15
C LYS A 35 15.05 -24.88 14.92
N GLU A 36 15.24 -24.85 16.24
CA GLU A 36 14.89 -23.71 17.10
C GLU A 36 15.68 -22.45 16.69
N SER A 37 16.97 -22.59 16.40
CA SER A 37 17.80 -21.49 15.89
C SER A 37 17.29 -20.96 14.55
N ASN A 38 16.94 -21.84 13.61
CA ASN A 38 16.40 -21.45 12.31
C ASN A 38 15.03 -20.77 12.44
N ASP A 39 14.18 -21.19 13.38
CA ASP A 39 12.90 -20.55 13.65
C ASP A 39 13.08 -19.12 14.19
N GLU A 40 14.07 -18.87 15.06
CA GLU A 40 14.37 -17.52 15.54
C GLU A 40 14.95 -16.62 14.46
N VAL A 41 15.90 -17.12 13.66
CA VAL A 41 16.45 -16.36 12.52
C VAL A 41 15.35 -16.07 11.50
N TYR A 42 14.41 -17.00 11.29
CA TYR A 42 13.29 -16.79 10.38
C TYR A 42 12.44 -15.60 10.84
N LYS A 43 12.09 -15.53 12.12
CA LYS A 43 11.35 -14.39 12.68
C LYS A 43 12.11 -13.06 12.50
N ILE A 44 13.43 -13.08 12.67
CA ILE A 44 14.28 -11.91 12.43
C ILE A 44 14.20 -11.49 10.95
N GLN A 45 14.22 -12.42 10.01
CA GLN A 45 14.10 -12.08 8.59
C GLN A 45 12.73 -11.48 8.25
N ILE A 46 11.64 -12.01 8.81
CA ILE A 46 10.32 -11.40 8.66
C ILE A 46 10.32 -9.96 9.21
N LYS A 47 10.91 -9.75 10.38
CA LYS A 47 11.05 -8.41 10.96
C LYS A 47 11.91 -7.48 10.10
N ASN A 48 12.95 -7.98 9.44
CA ASN A 48 13.75 -7.19 8.51
C ASN A 48 12.90 -6.75 7.29
N ILE A 49 12.05 -7.63 6.77
CA ILE A 49 11.09 -7.32 5.70
C ILE A 49 10.12 -6.22 6.15
N GLU A 50 9.55 -6.35 7.36
CA GLU A 50 8.72 -5.30 7.96
C GLU A 50 9.45 -3.97 8.08
N LEU A 51 10.70 -3.98 8.58
CA LEU A 51 11.53 -2.77 8.69
C LEU A 51 11.82 -2.13 7.33
N GLY A 52 12.09 -2.93 6.30
CA GLY A 52 12.23 -2.44 4.92
C GLY A 52 10.97 -1.73 4.44
N ALA A 53 9.80 -2.32 4.69
CA ALA A 53 8.53 -1.69 4.38
C ALA A 53 8.28 -0.40 5.20
N MET A 54 8.67 -0.38 6.48
CA MET A 54 8.59 0.81 7.32
C MET A 54 9.45 1.95 6.77
N ASN A 55 10.68 1.65 6.35
CA ASN A 55 11.57 2.64 5.73
C ASN A 55 10.96 3.18 4.44
N PHE A 56 10.45 2.30 3.58
CA PHE A 56 9.75 2.67 2.35
C PHE A 56 8.60 3.65 2.64
N VAL A 57 7.74 3.31 3.60
CA VAL A 57 6.59 4.15 3.97
C VAL A 57 7.02 5.49 4.56
N SER A 58 8.09 5.51 5.36
CA SER A 58 8.63 6.73 5.95
C SER A 58 9.17 7.70 4.90
N GLU A 59 9.87 7.20 3.89
CA GLU A 59 10.40 8.01 2.78
C GLU A 59 9.29 8.49 1.84
N ASN A 60 8.19 7.75 1.75
CA ASN A 60 7.07 8.02 0.87
C ASN A 60 5.83 8.56 1.60
N ILE A 61 5.98 9.24 2.74
CA ILE A 61 4.85 9.57 3.64
C ILE A 61 3.68 10.33 3.00
N PHE A 62 3.90 11.06 1.90
CA PHE A 62 2.84 11.77 1.14
C PHE A 62 2.20 10.94 0.02
N ASN A 63 2.79 9.78 -0.28
CA ASN A 63 2.45 8.85 -1.35
C ASN A 63 2.14 7.47 -0.79
N VAL A 64 1.51 7.42 0.38
CA VAL A 64 1.06 6.20 1.08
C VAL A 64 -0.34 6.48 1.65
N PRO A 65 -1.07 5.45 2.14
CA PRO A 65 -2.36 5.62 2.80
C PRO A 65 -2.38 6.75 3.85
N GLN A 66 -3.34 7.67 3.74
CA GLN A 66 -3.47 8.82 4.66
C GLN A 66 -4.66 8.67 5.62
N LYS A 67 -5.72 7.99 5.19
CA LYS A 67 -6.92 7.80 6.01
C LYS A 67 -6.88 6.44 6.71
N GLU A 68 -7.33 6.40 7.95
CA GLU A 68 -7.41 5.15 8.73
C GLU A 68 -8.22 4.07 7.97
N GLY A 69 -7.68 2.84 7.97
CA GLY A 69 -8.25 1.71 7.26
C GLY A 69 -7.91 1.62 5.76
N GLU A 70 -7.22 2.62 5.19
CA GLU A 70 -6.67 2.49 3.84
C GLU A 70 -5.46 1.55 3.84
N ILE A 71 -5.31 0.82 2.74
CA ILE A 71 -4.33 -0.24 2.59
C ILE A 71 -3.44 0.08 1.39
N LEU A 72 -2.15 -0.18 1.53
CA LEU A 72 -1.16 -0.24 0.46
C LEU A 72 -0.60 -1.66 0.42
N TYR A 73 -0.46 -2.19 -0.79
CA TYR A 73 0.21 -3.46 -1.03
C TYR A 73 1.60 -3.20 -1.61
N LEU A 74 2.60 -3.83 -1.02
CA LEU A 74 3.98 -3.87 -1.50
C LEU A 74 4.37 -5.33 -1.67
N SER A 75 5.27 -5.60 -2.59
CA SER A 75 5.95 -6.90 -2.69
C SER A 75 7.36 -6.80 -2.10
N LEU A 76 7.95 -7.94 -1.76
CA LEU A 76 9.36 -7.99 -1.39
C LEU A 76 10.26 -7.56 -2.56
N GLY A 77 9.88 -7.92 -3.80
CA GLY A 77 10.56 -7.45 -5.02
C GLY A 77 10.66 -5.92 -5.07
N GLN A 78 9.56 -5.20 -4.79
CA GLN A 78 9.57 -3.74 -4.75
C GLN A 78 10.51 -3.17 -3.70
N LEU A 79 10.56 -3.76 -2.50
CA LEU A 79 11.46 -3.30 -1.44
C LEU A 79 12.94 -3.52 -1.81
N LYS A 80 13.26 -4.63 -2.48
CA LYS A 80 14.60 -4.94 -2.98
C LYS A 80 15.00 -3.98 -4.11
N ASP A 81 14.11 -3.76 -5.07
CA ASP A 81 14.34 -2.91 -6.23
C ASP A 81 14.49 -1.43 -5.82
N SER A 82 13.73 -0.99 -4.83
CA SER A 82 13.84 0.37 -4.26
C SER A 82 14.96 0.53 -3.23
N GLY A 83 15.73 -0.53 -2.93
CA GLY A 83 16.89 -0.46 -2.04
C GLY A 83 16.58 -0.35 -0.54
N HIS A 84 15.35 -0.63 -0.12
CA HIS A 84 14.94 -0.57 1.29
C HIS A 84 15.31 -1.83 2.08
N ILE A 85 15.77 -2.88 1.39
CA ILE A 85 16.18 -4.13 1.99
C ILE A 85 17.23 -4.85 1.13
N ASP A 86 18.00 -5.75 1.75
CA ASP A 86 18.97 -6.60 1.05
C ASP A 86 18.29 -7.45 -0.02
N LYS A 87 18.92 -7.61 -1.19
CA LYS A 87 18.43 -8.45 -2.28
C LYS A 87 18.49 -9.94 -1.94
N ASN A 88 19.42 -10.34 -1.07
CA ASN A 88 19.74 -11.75 -0.75
C ASN A 88 19.15 -12.22 0.59
N ILE A 89 17.91 -11.88 0.89
CA ILE A 89 17.24 -12.35 2.11
C ILE A 89 16.94 -13.84 2.01
N THR A 90 17.58 -14.64 2.86
CA THR A 90 17.47 -16.10 2.86
C THR A 90 16.49 -16.58 3.93
N ASN A 91 15.64 -17.55 3.58
CA ASN A 91 14.82 -18.30 4.51
C ASN A 91 15.68 -19.37 5.20
N PRO A 92 15.99 -19.25 6.50
CA PRO A 92 16.89 -20.18 7.21
C PRO A 92 16.30 -21.59 7.39
N LYS A 93 15.01 -21.79 7.12
CA LYS A 93 14.38 -23.13 7.21
C LYS A 93 14.61 -23.95 5.95
N THR A 94 14.78 -23.30 4.81
CA THR A 94 14.92 -23.93 3.49
C THR A 94 16.28 -23.66 2.84
N ASN A 95 17.03 -22.67 3.34
CA ASN A 95 18.25 -22.13 2.75
C ASN A 95 18.07 -21.50 1.35
N LEU A 96 16.84 -21.22 0.96
CA LEU A 96 16.49 -20.55 -0.30
C LEU A 96 16.19 -19.06 -0.04
N LEU A 97 16.23 -18.23 -1.08
CA LEU A 97 15.81 -16.82 -0.94
C LEU A 97 14.31 -16.71 -0.67
N PHE A 98 13.89 -15.68 0.06
CA PHE A 98 12.46 -15.33 0.11
C PHE A 98 11.99 -14.84 -1.26
N SER A 99 10.85 -15.37 -1.69
CA SER A 99 10.20 -15.02 -2.96
C SER A 99 9.89 -13.53 -3.02
N ASP A 100 10.17 -12.90 -4.16
CA ASP A 100 9.81 -11.51 -4.45
C ASP A 100 8.29 -11.30 -4.50
N GLU A 101 7.52 -12.38 -4.64
CA GLU A 101 6.06 -12.36 -4.54
C GLU A 101 5.55 -12.20 -3.10
N THR A 102 6.42 -12.33 -2.09
CA THR A 102 6.07 -12.12 -0.68
C THR A 102 5.34 -10.78 -0.54
N LEU A 103 4.10 -10.85 -0.03
CA LEU A 103 3.20 -9.71 0.03
C LEU A 103 3.34 -9.01 1.38
N ILE A 104 3.49 -7.69 1.35
CA ILE A 104 3.45 -6.84 2.52
C ILE A 104 2.21 -5.97 2.42
N LYS A 105 1.25 -6.20 3.31
CA LYS A 105 0.05 -5.39 3.45
C LYS A 105 0.31 -4.31 4.51
N VAL A 106 0.28 -3.06 4.09
CA VAL A 106 0.46 -1.88 4.95
C VAL A 106 -0.90 -1.24 5.18
N THR A 107 -1.39 -1.24 6.42
CA THR A 107 -2.69 -0.64 6.77
C THR A 107 -2.50 0.62 7.59
N LYS A 108 -3.09 1.74 7.17
CA LYS A 108 -3.08 2.97 7.96
C LYS A 108 -3.92 2.79 9.22
N ILE A 109 -3.32 3.05 10.37
CA ILE A 109 -4.00 3.13 11.68
C ILE A 109 -3.91 4.55 12.22
N LYS A 110 -4.72 4.89 13.22
CA LYS A 110 -4.78 6.24 13.81
C LYS A 110 -3.42 6.91 14.02
N ASN A 111 -2.45 6.19 14.59
CA ASN A 111 -1.13 6.71 14.96
C ASN A 111 0.04 5.96 14.29
N GLY A 112 -0.08 5.60 13.01
CA GLY A 112 1.01 4.94 12.29
C GLY A 112 0.51 3.97 11.23
N PHE A 113 1.20 2.86 11.09
CA PHE A 113 0.87 1.81 10.13
C PHE A 113 1.02 0.44 10.80
N ASN A 114 0.13 -0.48 10.43
CA ASN A 114 0.29 -1.91 10.70
C ASN A 114 0.90 -2.59 9.46
N TYR A 115 1.78 -3.55 9.68
CA TYR A 115 2.47 -4.29 8.61
C TYR A 115 2.17 -5.77 8.79
N GLU A 116 1.68 -6.41 7.73
CA GLU A 116 1.39 -7.84 7.71
C GLU A 116 2.15 -8.47 6.53
N VAL A 117 3.09 -9.36 6.83
CA VAL A 117 3.89 -10.07 5.82
C VAL A 117 3.26 -11.44 5.56
N THR A 118 2.92 -11.71 4.30
CA THR A 118 2.44 -13.01 3.83
C THR A 118 3.47 -13.60 2.87
N ILE A 119 4.10 -14.69 3.30
CA ILE A 119 5.15 -15.35 2.52
C ILE A 119 4.50 -16.13 1.38
N SER A 120 5.05 -15.95 0.17
CA SER A 120 4.74 -16.81 -0.97
C SER A 120 5.76 -17.95 -0.97
N ASP A 121 5.32 -19.15 -0.58
CA ASP A 121 6.12 -20.37 -0.49
C ASP A 121 6.13 -21.16 -1.82
N ASP A 122 5.82 -20.51 -2.95
CA ASP A 122 5.93 -21.10 -4.29
C ASP A 122 7.41 -21.39 -4.60
N MET A 123 7.88 -22.54 -4.13
CA MET A 123 9.28 -22.97 -4.16
C MET A 123 9.43 -24.13 -5.13
N LEU A 124 9.99 -23.84 -6.29
CA LEU A 124 10.90 -24.76 -6.97
C LEU A 124 12.32 -24.36 -6.52
N GLU A 125 13.21 -25.35 -6.33
CA GLU A 125 14.56 -25.19 -5.77
C GLU A 125 15.25 -23.92 -6.30
N TYR A 126 15.23 -22.88 -5.48
CA TYR A 126 15.81 -21.60 -5.85
C TYR A 126 17.32 -21.66 -5.65
N GLU A 127 18.06 -22.18 -6.62
CA GLU A 127 19.51 -22.12 -6.56
C GLU A 127 19.95 -20.64 -6.53
N LYS A 128 21.01 -20.35 -5.78
CA LYS A 128 21.56 -19.00 -5.64
C LYS A 128 21.99 -18.36 -6.98
N GLU A 129 22.08 -19.16 -8.06
CA GLU A 129 22.57 -18.77 -9.38
C GLU A 129 21.52 -18.05 -10.26
N ILE A 130 20.21 -18.25 -10.04
CA ILE A 130 19.12 -17.67 -10.86
C ILE A 130 18.70 -16.24 -10.43
N ALA A 131 19.23 -15.70 -9.33
CA ALA A 131 18.91 -14.34 -8.88
C ALA A 131 19.33 -13.26 -9.91
N ASP A 132 20.30 -13.57 -10.78
CA ASP A 132 20.77 -12.69 -11.83
C ASP A 132 19.87 -12.70 -13.09
N GLU A 133 18.95 -13.66 -13.18
CA GLU A 133 17.96 -13.79 -14.27
C GLU A 133 16.60 -13.17 -13.94
N ILE A 134 16.38 -12.70 -12.71
CA ILE A 134 15.17 -11.95 -12.36
C ILE A 134 15.36 -10.49 -12.76
N PRO A 135 14.45 -9.90 -13.56
CA PRO A 135 14.49 -8.49 -13.87
C PRO A 135 13.97 -7.65 -12.71
N THR A 136 14.55 -6.48 -12.53
CA THR A 136 13.99 -5.42 -11.68
C THR A 136 12.74 -4.84 -12.36
N ILE A 137 11.72 -4.51 -11.57
CA ILE A 137 10.52 -3.80 -12.04
C ILE A 137 10.43 -2.46 -11.32
N GLU A 138 10.68 -1.37 -12.04
CA GLU A 138 10.62 -0.01 -11.52
C GLU A 138 9.36 0.69 -12.02
N LEU A 139 8.47 1.06 -11.10
CA LEU A 139 7.24 1.76 -11.43
C LEU A 139 7.54 3.22 -11.81
N LYS A 140 6.97 3.67 -12.93
CA LYS A 140 6.96 5.10 -13.26
C LYS A 140 5.89 5.78 -12.43
N GLY A 141 6.26 6.76 -11.61
CA GLY A 141 5.30 7.46 -10.75
C GLY A 141 5.20 6.85 -9.36
N LYS A 142 4.03 6.96 -8.73
CA LYS A 142 3.86 6.61 -7.31
C LYS A 142 3.39 5.16 -7.16
N THR A 143 3.69 4.55 -6.02
CA THR A 143 3.17 3.22 -5.67
C THR A 143 1.76 3.28 -5.09
N PHE A 144 1.34 4.45 -4.58
CA PHE A 144 0.01 4.72 -4.08
C PHE A 144 -0.49 6.07 -4.61
N GLU A 145 -1.69 6.07 -5.18
CA GLU A 145 -2.26 7.25 -5.82
C GLU A 145 -3.72 7.48 -5.40
N TYR A 146 -4.04 8.73 -5.09
CA TYR A 146 -5.43 9.20 -5.09
C TYR A 146 -5.74 9.80 -6.44
N VAL A 147 -6.88 9.42 -7.01
CA VAL A 147 -7.36 9.96 -8.27
C VAL A 147 -8.73 10.57 -8.05
N GLU A 148 -8.91 11.77 -8.60
CA GLU A 148 -10.12 12.55 -8.41
C GLU A 148 -11.32 11.91 -9.12
N LEU A 149 -12.42 11.76 -8.37
CA LEU A 149 -13.70 11.28 -8.87
C LEU A 149 -14.24 12.17 -10.00
N ASN A 150 -14.80 11.54 -11.02
CA ASN A 150 -15.37 12.16 -12.21
C ASN A 150 -14.41 13.08 -12.97
N SER A 151 -13.09 12.87 -12.82
CA SER A 151 -12.11 13.43 -13.76
C SER A 151 -12.27 12.78 -15.15
N THR A 152 -11.79 13.48 -16.18
CA THR A 152 -12.07 13.10 -17.58
C THR A 152 -11.40 11.78 -17.95
N GLY A 153 -12.19 10.83 -18.43
CA GLY A 153 -11.72 9.55 -18.94
C GLY A 153 -11.57 8.48 -17.85
N ASP A 154 -10.74 7.48 -18.14
CA ASP A 154 -10.33 6.45 -17.20
C ASP A 154 -8.93 6.80 -16.65
N TYR A 155 -8.53 6.17 -15.54
CA TYR A 155 -7.15 6.30 -15.05
C TYR A 155 -6.15 5.86 -16.12
N VAL A 156 -5.08 6.64 -16.27
CA VAL A 156 -3.96 6.30 -17.14
C VAL A 156 -2.77 5.91 -16.28
N ASP A 157 -2.44 4.62 -16.34
CA ASP A 157 -1.23 4.10 -15.69
C ASP A 157 0.02 4.67 -16.37
N LEU A 158 0.90 5.32 -15.59
CA LEU A 158 2.21 5.79 -16.04
C LEU A 158 3.15 4.63 -16.44
N GLY A 159 2.81 3.40 -16.05
CA GLY A 159 3.49 2.17 -16.43
C GLY A 159 4.75 1.90 -15.60
N TYR A 160 5.69 1.18 -16.21
CA TYR A 160 6.92 0.70 -15.58
C TYR A 160 8.10 0.75 -16.56
N THR A 161 9.29 0.55 -16.02
CA THR A 161 10.49 0.07 -16.72
C THR A 161 10.91 -1.26 -16.11
N SER A 162 11.38 -2.20 -16.93
CA SER A 162 11.94 -3.45 -16.43
C SER A 162 13.25 -3.77 -17.13
N TYR A 163 14.22 -4.26 -16.37
CA TYR A 163 15.55 -4.57 -16.88
C TYR A 163 16.21 -5.70 -16.08
N PHE A 164 16.98 -6.54 -16.78
CA PHE A 164 17.81 -7.57 -16.16
C PHE A 164 19.08 -6.96 -15.56
N LYS A 165 19.80 -7.73 -14.73
CA LYS A 165 21.03 -7.28 -14.08
C LYS A 165 22.11 -6.82 -15.07
N ASN A 166 22.15 -7.41 -16.27
CA ASN A 166 23.07 -7.02 -17.34
C ASN A 166 22.69 -5.70 -18.03
N GLY A 167 21.54 -5.11 -17.68
CA GLY A 167 21.02 -3.86 -18.24
C GLY A 167 20.08 -4.04 -19.42
N ASP A 168 19.85 -5.27 -19.89
CA ASP A 168 18.92 -5.53 -20.98
C ASP A 168 17.49 -5.20 -20.56
N VAL A 169 16.78 -4.47 -21.42
CA VAL A 169 15.37 -4.10 -21.19
C VAL A 169 14.49 -5.32 -21.34
N ASN A 170 13.60 -5.51 -20.38
CA ASN A 170 12.56 -6.55 -20.41
C ASN A 170 11.19 -5.92 -20.72
N SER A 171 10.53 -6.41 -21.76
CA SER A 171 9.17 -6.00 -22.12
C SER A 171 8.10 -6.98 -21.67
N ASP A 172 8.48 -8.16 -21.18
CA ASP A 172 7.56 -9.28 -20.99
C ASP A 172 6.97 -9.26 -19.57
N ILE A 173 6.35 -8.14 -19.20
CA ILE A 173 5.62 -7.99 -17.94
C ILE A 173 4.13 -8.14 -18.20
N ASN A 174 3.52 -9.08 -17.48
CA ASN A 174 2.09 -9.20 -17.39
C ASN A 174 1.53 -8.13 -16.45
N VAL A 175 0.54 -7.36 -16.91
CA VAL A 175 -0.10 -6.30 -16.13
C VAL A 175 -1.57 -6.65 -15.94
N GLU A 176 -2.00 -6.77 -14.69
CA GLU A 176 -3.39 -7.06 -14.33
C GLU A 176 -3.92 -5.98 -13.39
N ILE A 177 -5.18 -5.57 -13.58
CA ILE A 177 -5.85 -4.61 -12.71
C ILE A 177 -6.94 -5.35 -11.92
N TYR A 178 -6.87 -5.26 -10.61
CA TYR A 178 -7.83 -5.87 -9.69
C TYR A 178 -8.68 -4.79 -9.02
N ASP A 179 -10.00 -4.91 -9.13
CA ASP A 179 -10.95 -4.15 -8.35
C ASP A 179 -11.08 -4.81 -6.98
N LEU A 180 -10.59 -4.15 -5.92
CA LEU A 180 -10.63 -4.69 -4.56
C LEU A 180 -12.01 -4.66 -3.93
N THR A 181 -12.92 -3.84 -4.46
CA THR A 181 -14.29 -3.71 -3.93
C THR A 181 -15.18 -4.80 -4.49
N LYS A 182 -14.95 -5.18 -5.76
CA LYS A 182 -15.71 -6.24 -6.45
C LYS A 182 -14.98 -7.59 -6.49
N GLU A 183 -13.74 -7.63 -6.03
CA GLU A 183 -12.88 -8.82 -6.01
C GLU A 183 -12.68 -9.48 -7.39
N GLN A 184 -12.52 -8.66 -8.44
CA GLN A 184 -12.43 -9.14 -9.82
C GLN A 184 -11.37 -8.42 -10.65
N VAL A 185 -10.87 -9.07 -11.69
CA VAL A 185 -10.02 -8.46 -12.71
C VAL A 185 -10.85 -7.54 -13.61
N VAL A 186 -10.30 -6.37 -13.93
CA VAL A 186 -10.90 -5.37 -14.83
C VAL A 186 -9.89 -4.94 -15.89
N SER A 187 -10.37 -4.45 -17.03
CA SER A 187 -9.50 -3.97 -18.12
C SER A 187 -8.99 -2.53 -17.95
N LYS A 188 -9.63 -1.76 -17.06
CA LYS A 188 -9.32 -0.34 -16.81
C LYS A 188 -9.89 0.08 -15.45
N ILE A 189 -9.39 1.22 -14.94
CA ILE A 189 -9.89 1.82 -13.69
C ILE A 189 -10.82 2.99 -14.05
N PRO A 190 -12.15 2.82 -13.91
CA PRO A 190 -13.10 3.91 -14.14
C PRO A 190 -12.99 4.96 -13.05
N LEU A 191 -13.10 6.23 -13.44
CA LEU A 191 -13.02 7.36 -12.49
C LEU A 191 -14.39 7.87 -12.07
N ASN A 192 -15.48 7.21 -12.48
CA ASN A 192 -16.85 7.68 -12.22
C ASN A 192 -17.47 7.17 -10.92
N LYS A 193 -16.69 6.43 -10.12
CA LYS A 193 -17.13 5.87 -8.85
C LYS A 193 -15.97 5.75 -7.88
N GLU A 194 -16.24 6.00 -6.60
CA GLU A 194 -15.25 5.81 -5.54
C GLU A 194 -15.00 4.32 -5.30
N GLU A 195 -13.83 3.84 -5.71
CA GLU A 195 -13.43 2.44 -5.62
C GLU A 195 -11.90 2.34 -5.42
N LYS A 196 -11.45 1.15 -5.01
CA LYS A 196 -10.04 0.84 -4.74
C LYS A 196 -9.54 -0.23 -5.70
N TYR A 197 -8.37 0.00 -6.27
CA TYR A 197 -7.78 -0.87 -7.27
C TYR A 197 -6.32 -1.18 -6.95
N ILE A 198 -5.87 -2.34 -7.40
CA ILE A 198 -4.45 -2.70 -7.46
C ILE A 198 -4.08 -2.95 -8.91
N ILE A 199 -2.96 -2.40 -9.35
CA ILE A 199 -2.29 -2.81 -10.59
C ILE A 199 -1.14 -3.72 -10.19
N LYS A 200 -1.15 -4.95 -10.68
CA LYS A 200 -0.13 -5.97 -10.46
C LYS A 200 0.72 -6.08 -11.71
N TYR A 201 2.01 -5.83 -11.58
CA TYR A 201 3.02 -6.03 -12.60
C TYR A 201 3.77 -7.31 -12.24
N LYS A 202 3.69 -8.33 -13.08
CA LYS A 202 4.33 -9.61 -12.84
C LYS A 202 5.21 -9.99 -14.02
N TRP A 203 6.48 -10.24 -13.72
CA TRP A 203 7.32 -11.06 -14.58
C TRP A 203 7.34 -12.48 -14.05
N SER A 204 7.39 -13.48 -14.93
CA SER A 204 7.69 -14.85 -14.54
C SER A 204 8.42 -15.59 -15.65
N ASN A 205 9.36 -16.46 -15.31
CA ASN A 205 10.01 -17.36 -16.27
C ASN A 205 9.34 -18.75 -16.32
N GLU A 206 9.82 -19.60 -17.22
CA GLU A 206 9.33 -20.98 -17.42
C GLU A 206 9.39 -21.84 -16.14
N ASN A 207 10.28 -21.49 -15.21
CA ASN A 207 10.47 -22.16 -13.92
C ASN A 207 9.60 -21.55 -12.80
N SER A 208 8.59 -20.74 -13.14
CA SER A 208 7.64 -20.10 -12.21
C SER A 208 8.26 -19.11 -11.20
N ILE A 209 9.52 -18.74 -11.40
CA ILE A 209 10.15 -17.68 -10.61
C ILE A 209 9.58 -16.35 -11.07
N ALA A 210 9.18 -15.50 -10.13
CA ALA A 210 8.53 -14.25 -10.44
C ALA A 210 9.07 -13.08 -9.63
N ASN A 211 9.09 -11.91 -10.27
CA ASN A 211 9.16 -10.62 -9.59
C ASN A 211 7.83 -9.90 -9.79
N ILE A 212 7.34 -9.29 -8.72
CA ILE A 212 6.06 -8.59 -8.70
C ILE A 212 6.28 -7.17 -8.23
N ALA A 213 5.55 -6.23 -8.81
CA ALA A 213 5.32 -4.93 -8.22
C ALA A 213 3.82 -4.61 -8.16
N TYR A 214 3.41 -3.85 -7.15
CA TYR A 214 2.05 -3.38 -6.98
C TYR A 214 1.98 -1.86 -7.02
N ARG A 215 0.95 -1.34 -7.70
CA ARG A 215 0.45 0.03 -7.51
C ARG A 215 -0.94 -0.02 -6.92
N THR A 216 -1.19 0.76 -5.88
CA THR A 216 -2.53 0.94 -5.32
C THR A 216 -3.12 2.26 -5.82
N VAL A 217 -4.35 2.22 -6.33
CA VAL A 217 -5.07 3.40 -6.82
C VAL A 217 -6.40 3.51 -6.08
N ILE A 218 -6.66 4.65 -5.47
CA ILE A 218 -7.93 4.95 -4.81
C ILE A 218 -8.61 6.10 -5.55
N VAL A 219 -9.75 5.81 -6.17
CA VAL A 219 -10.63 6.84 -6.72
C VAL A 219 -11.45 7.41 -5.58
N LYS A 220 -11.37 8.71 -5.36
CA LYS A 220 -12.13 9.40 -4.31
C LYS A 220 -12.47 10.81 -4.75
N ASP A 221 -13.49 11.38 -4.13
CA ASP A 221 -13.75 12.80 -4.21
C ASP A 221 -12.87 13.57 -3.22
N SER A 222 -12.13 14.54 -3.74
CA SER A 222 -11.35 15.51 -2.94
C SER A 222 -11.60 16.96 -3.35
N THR A 223 -12.55 17.20 -4.25
CA THR A 223 -12.90 18.53 -4.73
C THR A 223 -14.00 19.11 -3.87
N ALA A 224 -13.86 20.38 -3.47
CA ALA A 224 -14.91 21.05 -2.72
C ALA A 224 -16.09 21.47 -3.62
N PRO A 225 -17.33 21.50 -3.09
CA PRO A 225 -18.50 21.90 -3.87
C PRO A 225 -18.38 23.29 -4.47
N ILE A 226 -18.92 23.47 -5.68
CA ILE A 226 -19.12 24.78 -6.28
C ILE A 226 -20.38 25.38 -5.67
N LEU A 227 -20.20 26.38 -4.81
CA LEU A 227 -21.27 27.13 -4.16
C LEU A 227 -21.51 28.47 -4.88
N ASN A 228 -22.70 28.68 -5.42
CA ASN A 228 -23.16 29.96 -5.95
C ASN A 228 -24.10 30.63 -4.94
N VAL A 229 -23.79 31.87 -4.57
CA VAL A 229 -24.58 32.69 -3.64
C VAL A 229 -24.87 34.01 -4.36
N PRO A 230 -26.10 34.54 -4.29
CA PRO A 230 -26.41 35.84 -4.86
C PRO A 230 -25.51 36.95 -4.30
N ALA A 231 -25.29 37.98 -5.10
CA ALA A 231 -24.55 39.16 -4.67
C ALA A 231 -25.20 39.85 -3.46
N ASP A 232 -24.42 40.72 -2.82
CA ASP A 232 -24.92 41.63 -1.79
C ASP A 232 -26.11 42.44 -2.32
N SER A 233 -27.06 42.71 -1.44
CA SER A 233 -28.32 43.37 -1.83
C SER A 233 -28.82 44.34 -0.78
N THR A 234 -29.53 45.36 -1.23
CA THR A 234 -30.25 46.30 -0.35
C THR A 234 -31.75 46.07 -0.49
N ILE A 235 -32.46 45.97 0.63
CA ILE A 235 -33.91 45.76 0.68
C ILE A 235 -34.57 46.75 1.64
N PRO A 236 -35.83 47.14 1.42
CA PRO A 236 -36.57 47.94 2.39
C PRO A 236 -36.92 47.11 3.63
N VAL A 237 -37.09 47.76 4.79
CA VAL A 237 -37.57 47.12 6.04
C VAL A 237 -38.81 46.25 5.81
N SER A 238 -39.74 46.70 4.95
CA SER A 238 -40.99 45.99 4.64
C SER A 238 -40.79 44.64 3.91
N ALA A 239 -39.65 44.43 3.25
CA ALA A 239 -39.35 43.19 2.52
C ALA A 239 -38.69 42.10 3.39
N VAL A 240 -38.30 42.41 4.62
CA VAL A 240 -37.61 41.44 5.51
C VAL A 240 -38.52 40.26 5.85
N ALA A 241 -39.82 40.49 6.04
CA ALA A 241 -40.78 39.44 6.41
C ALA A 241 -40.97 38.36 5.33
N SER A 242 -40.73 38.69 4.05
CA SER A 242 -40.85 37.77 2.92
C SER A 242 -39.49 37.32 2.36
N LEU A 243 -38.38 37.73 2.99
CA LEU A 243 -37.04 37.39 2.55
C LEU A 243 -36.76 35.89 2.74
N ASN A 244 -36.44 35.21 1.65
CA ASN A 244 -35.92 33.85 1.68
C ASN A 244 -34.42 33.85 1.38
N LEU A 245 -33.62 33.46 2.36
CA LEU A 245 -32.16 33.44 2.25
C LEU A 245 -31.62 32.37 1.29
N ASN A 246 -32.45 31.38 0.94
CA ASN A 246 -32.07 30.29 0.03
C ASN A 246 -32.35 30.62 -1.44
N THR A 247 -33.09 31.69 -1.74
CA THR A 247 -33.44 32.04 -3.12
C THR A 247 -32.19 32.37 -3.92
N GLY A 248 -31.98 31.63 -5.02
CA GLY A 248 -30.84 31.82 -5.93
C GLY A 248 -29.52 31.23 -5.42
N VAL A 249 -29.53 30.55 -4.28
CA VAL A 249 -28.36 29.81 -3.77
C VAL A 249 -28.37 28.41 -4.36
N THR A 250 -27.27 28.02 -4.99
CA THR A 250 -27.10 26.67 -5.54
C THR A 250 -25.75 26.11 -5.14
N ALA A 251 -25.69 24.79 -4.94
CA ALA A 251 -24.46 24.07 -4.71
C ALA A 251 -24.45 22.83 -5.61
N THR A 252 -23.33 22.60 -6.29
CA THR A 252 -23.11 21.42 -7.14
C THR A 252 -21.72 20.88 -6.90
N ASP A 253 -21.54 19.59 -7.11
CA ASP A 253 -20.28 18.91 -6.85
C ASP A 253 -19.97 17.89 -7.96
N ASN A 254 -18.68 17.60 -8.17
CA ASN A 254 -18.25 16.65 -9.19
C ASN A 254 -18.66 15.21 -8.86
N SER A 255 -18.93 14.84 -7.61
CA SER A 255 -19.44 13.51 -7.26
C SER A 255 -20.82 13.19 -7.85
N GLY A 256 -21.53 14.21 -8.35
CA GLY A 256 -22.90 14.09 -8.87
C GLY A 256 -23.97 13.99 -7.78
N LYS A 257 -23.58 14.02 -6.49
CA LYS A 257 -24.52 14.11 -5.37
C LYS A 257 -24.75 15.58 -5.02
N THR A 258 -25.95 15.91 -4.54
CA THR A 258 -26.26 17.27 -4.08
C THR A 258 -25.55 17.54 -2.73
N PRO A 259 -24.73 18.60 -2.64
CA PRO A 259 -24.12 19.00 -1.37
C PRO A 259 -25.15 19.42 -0.31
N GLU A 260 -24.84 19.18 0.95
CA GLU A 260 -25.56 19.74 2.09
C GLU A 260 -25.30 21.25 2.17
N LEU A 261 -26.38 22.05 2.18
CA LEU A 261 -26.30 23.50 2.32
C LEU A 261 -26.72 23.93 3.73
N LYS A 262 -25.81 24.57 4.44
CA LYS A 262 -26.06 25.22 5.74
C LYS A 262 -26.07 26.74 5.56
N VAL A 263 -27.09 27.41 6.11
CA VAL A 263 -27.22 28.87 6.09
C VAL A 263 -27.27 29.40 7.51
N GLU A 264 -26.37 30.33 7.82
CA GLU A 264 -26.22 30.91 9.16
C GLU A 264 -26.30 32.44 9.10
N GLY A 265 -26.97 33.01 10.10
CA GLY A 265 -27.26 34.44 10.18
C GLY A 265 -28.75 34.74 10.04
N SER A 266 -29.13 35.97 10.35
CA SER A 266 -30.49 36.45 10.25
C SER A 266 -30.51 37.93 9.85
N VAL A 267 -31.59 38.35 9.20
CA VAL A 267 -31.84 39.74 8.81
C VAL A 267 -33.00 40.24 9.66
N LEU A 268 -32.81 41.37 10.36
CA LEU A 268 -33.86 41.98 11.17
C LEU A 268 -34.54 43.12 10.39
N ALA A 269 -35.79 43.42 10.74
CA ALA A 269 -36.56 44.54 10.19
C ALA A 269 -36.12 45.90 10.77
N VAL A 270 -34.81 46.12 10.82
CA VAL A 270 -34.17 47.32 11.35
C VAL A 270 -33.08 47.72 10.36
N ALA A 271 -32.93 49.03 10.13
CA ALA A 271 -31.89 49.52 9.24
C ALA A 271 -30.50 49.05 9.71
N GLY A 272 -29.73 48.44 8.82
CA GLY A 272 -28.48 47.79 9.20
C GLY A 272 -27.90 46.88 8.11
N ARG A 273 -26.69 46.38 8.35
CA ARG A 273 -26.02 45.41 7.48
C ARG A 273 -25.99 44.05 8.17
N TYR A 274 -26.54 43.04 7.51
CA TYR A 274 -26.64 41.69 8.03
C TYR A 274 -25.79 40.76 7.17
N THR A 275 -24.87 40.02 7.80
CA THR A 275 -24.02 39.04 7.10
C THR A 275 -24.62 37.67 7.22
N ILE A 276 -24.82 37.02 6.08
CA ILE A 276 -25.29 35.64 5.98
C ILE A 276 -24.13 34.78 5.49
N THR A 277 -23.87 33.67 6.18
CA THR A 277 -22.83 32.70 5.84
C THR A 277 -23.49 31.46 5.26
N TYR A 278 -23.00 31.02 4.11
CA TYR A 278 -23.46 29.84 3.40
C TYR A 278 -22.30 28.85 3.35
N THR A 279 -22.55 27.61 3.79
CA THR A 279 -21.59 26.51 3.74
C THR A 279 -22.19 25.39 2.92
N ALA A 280 -21.50 24.98 1.86
CA ALA A 280 -21.83 23.79 1.10
C ALA A 280 -20.82 22.69 1.46
N LYS A 281 -21.32 21.50 1.80
CA LYS A 281 -20.52 20.33 2.17
C LYS A 281 -20.95 19.11 1.35
N ASP A 282 -20.02 18.43 0.69
CA ASP A 282 -20.34 17.18 -0.03
C ASP A 282 -20.37 15.95 0.90
N SER A 283 -20.66 14.78 0.32
CA SER A 283 -20.68 13.51 1.06
C SER A 283 -19.30 13.01 1.48
N SER A 284 -18.24 13.51 0.86
CA SER A 284 -16.85 13.11 1.11
C SER A 284 -16.17 14.03 2.14
N GLY A 285 -16.87 15.06 2.58
CA GLY A 285 -16.52 15.98 3.65
C GLY A 285 -15.80 17.24 3.18
N ASN A 286 -15.70 17.50 1.88
CA ASN A 286 -15.10 18.74 1.39
C ASN A 286 -16.12 19.90 1.49
N GLU A 287 -15.61 21.12 1.74
CA GLU A 287 -16.45 22.25 2.12
C GLU A 287 -16.07 23.54 1.38
N THR A 288 -17.09 24.31 0.97
CA THR A 288 -16.96 25.68 0.45
C THR A 288 -17.82 26.63 1.25
N ILE A 289 -17.25 27.75 1.69
CA ILE A 289 -17.95 28.77 2.48
C ILE A 289 -17.98 30.09 1.71
N LYS A 290 -19.15 30.72 1.62
CA LYS A 290 -19.36 32.07 1.06
C LYS A 290 -20.20 32.94 1.99
N LYS A 291 -20.04 34.25 1.86
CA LYS A 291 -20.81 35.24 2.63
C LYS A 291 -21.55 36.18 1.69
N ARG A 292 -22.72 36.64 2.13
CA ARG A 292 -23.54 37.66 1.49
C ARG A 292 -23.94 38.70 2.51
N ILE A 293 -23.90 39.98 2.14
CA ILE A 293 -24.38 41.08 2.96
C ILE A 293 -25.73 41.56 2.45
N ILE A 294 -26.70 41.64 3.37
CA ILE A 294 -28.02 42.21 3.11
C ILE A 294 -28.14 43.51 3.91
N THR A 295 -28.33 44.62 3.20
CA THR A 295 -28.52 45.94 3.81
C THR A 295 -30.02 46.23 3.88
N VAL A 296 -30.52 46.56 5.07
CA VAL A 296 -31.90 46.97 5.30
C VAL A 296 -31.93 48.49 5.47
N GLN A 297 -32.90 49.15 4.81
CA GLN A 297 -33.10 50.61 4.84
C GLN A 297 -34.59 50.96 4.97
#